data_AF-A0A3B8WMZ9-F1
#
_entry.id   AF-A0A3B8WMZ9-F1
#
_cell.length_a   1.000
_cell.length_b   1.000
_cell.length_c   1.000
_cell.angle_alpha   90.00
_cell.angle_beta   90.00
_cell.angle_gamma   90.00
#
_symmetry.space_group_name_H-M   'P 1'
#
loop_
_entity.id
_entity.type
_entity.pdbx_description
1 polymer ?
#
loop_
_entity_poly.entity_id
_entity_poly.type
_entity_poly.pdbx_seq_one_letter_code
_entity_poly.pdbx_strand_id
1 'polypeptide(L)'
;MQEFFEFLLSNKSSNGFTSDLGNYVEDAKHNTRWRQQYMTWERMQTYARDEGSLEKAIEIAENLLKMNLLTPEQIAQAVNLPLEQILSIKENLLAEPAEK
;
A
#
# COMPACT_ATOMS: atom_id res chain seq x y z
N MET A 1 29.32 -7.37 -36.99
CA MET A 1 29.04 -5.94 -36.64
C MET A 1 27.85 -5.43 -37.44
N GLN A 2 27.79 -5.69 -38.75
CA GLN A 2 26.64 -5.37 -39.59
C GLN A 2 25.34 -6.02 -39.09
N GLU A 3 25.41 -7.26 -38.61
CA GLU A 3 24.26 -8.03 -38.12
C GLU A 3 23.65 -7.44 -36.85
N PHE A 4 24.49 -6.82 -36.01
CA PHE A 4 24.02 -6.10 -34.82
C PHE A 4 23.25 -4.82 -35.20
N PHE A 5 23.75 -4.06 -36.18
CA PHE A 5 23.02 -2.89 -36.68
C PHE A 5 21.70 -3.28 -37.36
N GLU A 6 21.67 -4.36 -38.13
CA GLU A 6 20.44 -4.89 -38.72
C GLU A 6 19.45 -5.33 -37.63
N PHE A 7 19.94 -5.96 -36.56
CA PHE A 7 19.11 -6.28 -35.39
C PHE A 7 18.55 -5.01 -34.72
N LEU A 8 19.34 -3.97 -34.51
CA LEU A 8 18.86 -2.70 -33.93
C LEU A 8 17.78 -2.02 -34.80
N LEU A 9 17.91 -2.09 -36.12
CA LEU A 9 16.98 -1.44 -37.06
C LEU A 9 15.69 -2.24 -37.28
N SER A 10 15.78 -3.58 -37.25
CA SER A 10 14.66 -4.46 -37.63
C SER A 10 14.06 -5.24 -36.47
N ASN A 11 14.74 -5.28 -35.31
CA ASN A 11 14.45 -6.13 -34.16
C ASN A 11 14.32 -7.63 -34.51
N LYS A 12 14.98 -8.07 -35.59
CA LYS A 12 15.02 -9.46 -36.03
C LYS A 12 16.41 -10.04 -35.84
N SER A 13 16.50 -11.14 -35.10
CA SER A 13 17.76 -11.88 -34.97
C SER A 13 18.08 -12.60 -36.27
N SER A 14 19.32 -12.45 -36.73
CA SER A 14 19.83 -13.03 -37.98
C SER A 14 20.93 -14.08 -37.74
N ASN A 15 21.45 -14.20 -36.50
CA ASN A 15 22.49 -15.14 -36.12
C ASN A 15 22.46 -15.46 -34.61
N GLY A 16 23.29 -16.41 -34.16
CA GLY A 16 23.35 -16.84 -32.75
C GLY A 16 23.61 -15.69 -31.77
N PHE A 17 24.54 -14.78 -32.10
CA PHE A 17 24.85 -13.61 -31.25
C PHE A 17 23.64 -12.69 -31.02
N THR A 18 22.93 -12.32 -32.09
CA THR A 18 21.73 -11.45 -31.97
C THR A 18 20.56 -12.16 -31.32
N SER A 19 20.50 -13.50 -31.39
CA SER A 19 19.48 -14.31 -30.72
C SER A 19 19.71 -14.32 -29.21
N ASP A 20 20.94 -14.61 -28.78
CA ASP A 20 21.33 -14.59 -27.37
C ASP A 20 21.12 -13.20 -26.77
N LEU A 21 21.50 -12.14 -27.51
CA LEU A 21 21.26 -10.77 -27.09
C LEU A 21 19.77 -10.46 -26.91
N GLY A 22 18.91 -10.91 -27.83
CA GLY A 22 17.46 -10.77 -27.72
C GLY A 22 16.91 -11.48 -26.48
N ASN A 23 17.39 -12.70 -26.20
CA ASN A 23 17.00 -13.47 -25.02
C ASN A 23 17.39 -12.74 -23.73
N TYR A 24 18.63 -12.25 -23.62
CA TYR A 24 19.07 -11.49 -22.44
C TYR A 24 18.25 -10.21 -22.22
N VAL A 25 17.87 -9.52 -23.29
CA VAL A 25 17.02 -8.32 -23.21
C VAL A 25 15.62 -8.69 -22.71
N GLU A 26 15.03 -9.77 -23.21
CA GLU A 26 13.71 -10.24 -22.74
C GLU A 26 13.76 -10.71 -21.29
N ASP A 27 14.80 -11.44 -20.88
CA ASP A 27 15.00 -11.85 -19.49
C ASP A 27 15.13 -10.63 -18.56
N ALA A 28 15.89 -9.61 -18.97
CA ALA A 28 16.04 -8.37 -18.22
C ALA A 28 14.71 -7.60 -18.10
N LYS A 29 13.91 -7.54 -19.17
CA LYS A 29 12.56 -6.94 -19.15
C LYS A 29 11.64 -7.71 -18.21
N HIS A 30 11.64 -9.04 -18.29
CA HIS A 30 10.82 -9.89 -17.44
C HIS A 30 11.20 -9.70 -15.96
N ASN A 31 12.50 -9.69 -15.66
CA ASN A 31 12.99 -9.44 -14.30
C ASN A 31 12.56 -8.05 -13.80
N THR A 32 12.68 -7.02 -14.62
CA THR A 32 12.26 -5.65 -14.28
C THR A 32 10.76 -5.57 -14.01
N ARG A 33 9.94 -6.20 -14.87
CA ARG A 33 8.48 -6.25 -14.69
C ARG A 33 8.11 -6.97 -13.39
N TRP A 34 8.74 -8.10 -13.11
CA TRP A 34 8.47 -8.86 -11.88
C TRP A 34 8.82 -8.06 -10.63
N ARG A 35 9.98 -7.39 -10.61
CA ARG A 35 10.36 -6.48 -9.51
C ARG A 35 9.33 -5.38 -9.31
N GLN A 36 8.87 -4.74 -10.39
CA GLN A 36 7.86 -3.68 -10.31
C GLN A 36 6.54 -4.19 -9.75
N GLN A 37 6.08 -5.36 -10.19
CA GLN A 37 4.85 -5.99 -9.70
C GLN A 37 4.96 -6.35 -8.22
N TYR A 38 6.07 -6.96 -7.80
CA TYR A 38 6.31 -7.29 -6.40
C TYR A 38 6.34 -6.04 -5.51
N MET A 39 7.09 -5.00 -5.89
CA MET A 39 7.16 -3.75 -5.12
C MET A 39 5.79 -3.06 -5.02
N THR A 40 5.00 -3.10 -6.09
CA THR A 40 3.63 -2.58 -6.08
C THR A 40 2.75 -3.35 -5.11
N TRP A 41 2.81 -4.68 -5.16
CA TRP A 41 2.05 -5.55 -4.26
C TRP A 41 2.46 -5.34 -2.79
N GLU A 42 3.76 -5.32 -2.50
CA GLU A 42 4.28 -5.11 -1.15
C GLU A 42 3.80 -3.77 -0.57
N ARG A 43 3.82 -2.71 -1.38
CA ARG A 43 3.30 -1.40 -1.00
C ARG A 43 1.78 -1.42 -0.74
N MET A 44 1.01 -2.14 -1.54
CA MET A 44 -0.42 -2.31 -1.28
C MET A 44 -0.68 -3.04 0.05
N GLN A 45 0.13 -4.06 0.37
CA GLN A 45 0.02 -4.76 1.64
C GLN A 45 0.39 -3.88 2.84
N THR A 46 1.39 -3.00 2.71
CA THR A 46 1.71 -2.04 3.77
C THR A 46 0.58 -1.05 3.97
N TYR A 47 0.03 -0.48 2.90
CA TYR A 47 -1.12 0.44 3.03
C TYR A 47 -2.34 -0.24 3.65
N ALA A 48 -2.68 -1.46 3.23
CA ALA A 48 -3.82 -2.19 3.80
C ALA A 48 -3.61 -2.51 5.30
N ARG A 49 -2.37 -2.80 5.71
CA ARG A 49 -2.04 -3.00 7.14
C ARG A 49 -2.13 -1.71 7.93
N ASP A 50 -1.67 -0.59 7.37
CA ASP A 50 -1.72 0.71 8.03
C ASP A 50 -3.18 1.19 8.16
N GLU A 51 -3.98 1.04 7.09
CA GLU A 51 -5.44 1.31 7.12
C GLU A 51 -6.15 0.44 8.15
N GLY A 52 -5.93 -0.88 8.14
CA GLY A 52 -6.55 -1.77 9.13
C GLY A 52 -6.11 -1.49 10.57
N SER A 53 -4.88 -1.02 10.77
CA SER A 53 -4.40 -0.60 12.10
C SER A 53 -5.09 0.68 12.56
N LEU A 54 -5.32 1.63 11.64
CA LEU A 54 -6.03 2.88 11.90
C LEU A 54 -7.52 2.63 12.17
N GLU A 55 -8.19 1.80 11.36
CA GLU A 55 -9.59 1.40 11.57
C GLU A 55 -9.77 0.76 12.95
N LYS A 56 -8.86 -0.15 13.33
CA LYS A 56 -8.90 -0.79 14.65
C LYS A 56 -8.65 0.20 15.79
N ALA A 57 -7.76 1.18 15.61
CA ALA A 57 -7.54 2.23 16.60
C ALA A 57 -8.80 3.09 16.80
N ILE A 58 -9.52 3.41 15.73
CA ILE A 58 -10.80 4.13 15.77
C ILE A 58 -11.87 3.29 16.50
N GLU A 59 -12.02 2.02 16.15
CA GLU A 59 -12.98 1.11 16.80
C GLU A 59 -12.73 0.99 18.31
N ILE A 60 -11.46 0.85 18.71
CA ILE A 60 -11.09 0.82 20.13
C ILE A 60 -11.41 2.16 20.80
N ALA A 61 -11.12 3.29 20.16
CA ALA A 61 -11.45 4.61 20.70
C ALA A 61 -12.97 4.79 20.91
N GLU A 62 -13.79 4.39 19.95
CA GLU A 62 -15.25 4.42 20.07
C GLU A 62 -15.74 3.57 21.24
N ASN A 63 -15.22 2.34 21.38
CA ASN A 63 -15.59 1.45 22.47
C ASN A 63 -15.19 2.04 23.84
N LEU A 64 -13.99 2.63 23.96
CA LEU A 64 -13.54 3.28 25.20
C LEU A 64 -14.38 4.52 25.54
N LEU A 65 -14.77 5.31 24.54
CA LEU A 65 -15.67 6.46 24.71
C LEU A 65 -17.06 6.00 25.17
N LYS A 66 -17.61 4.93 24.59
CA LYS A 66 -18.90 4.32 24.98
C LYS A 66 -18.86 3.77 26.41
N MET A 67 -17.73 3.22 26.85
CA MET A 67 -17.55 2.74 28.23
C MET A 67 -17.50 3.89 29.25
N ASN A 68 -17.17 5.12 28.82
CA ASN A 68 -17.12 6.32 29.66
C ASN A 68 -16.26 6.17 30.94
N LEU A 69 -15.19 5.38 30.86
CA LEU A 69 -14.26 5.10 31.97
C LEU A 69 -12.97 5.92 31.92
N LEU A 70 -12.61 6.45 30.75
CA LEU A 70 -11.36 7.15 30.49
C LEU A 70 -11.61 8.55 29.93
N THR A 71 -10.69 9.48 30.15
CA THR A 71 -10.76 10.81 29.53
C THR A 71 -10.33 10.74 28.05
N PRO A 72 -10.80 11.68 27.20
CA PRO A 72 -10.37 11.74 25.79
C PRO A 72 -8.85 11.79 25.61
N GLU A 73 -8.12 12.43 26.52
CA GLU A 73 -6.66 12.52 26.51
C GLU A 73 -6.00 11.16 26.80
N GLN A 74 -6.56 10.38 27.74
CA GLN A 74 -6.07 9.03 28.04
C GLN A 74 -6.35 8.07 26.89
N ILE A 75 -7.51 8.20 26.24
CA ILE A 75 -7.87 7.41 25.06
C ILE A 75 -6.92 7.72 23.90
N ALA A 76 -6.67 9.01 23.62
CA ALA A 76 -5.73 9.45 22.59
C ALA A 76 -4.33 8.82 22.78
N GLN A 77 -3.84 8.78 24.01
CA GLN A 77 -2.57 8.11 24.34
C GLN A 77 -2.64 6.58 24.16
N ALA A 78 -3.74 5.94 24.57
CA ALA A 78 -3.89 4.48 24.53
C ALA A 78 -3.97 3.92 23.10
N VAL A 79 -4.66 4.62 22.19
CA VAL A 79 -4.82 4.19 20.79
C VAL A 79 -3.86 4.88 19.83
N ASN A 80 -3.01 5.78 20.34
CA ASN A 80 -2.05 6.58 19.57
C ASN A 80 -2.71 7.37 18.42
N LEU A 81 -3.87 8.00 18.72
CA LEU A 81 -4.56 8.92 17.82
C LEU A 81 -4.48 10.36 18.33
N PRO A 82 -4.49 11.37 17.45
CA PRO A 82 -4.56 12.77 17.87
C PRO A 82 -5.82 13.05 18.71
N LEU A 83 -5.69 13.89 19.73
CA LEU A 83 -6.81 14.25 20.60
C LEU A 83 -7.99 14.84 19.82
N GLU A 84 -7.72 15.66 18.80
CA GLU A 84 -8.74 16.23 17.92
C GLU A 84 -9.60 15.16 17.24
N GLN A 85 -9.01 14.05 16.81
CA GLN A 85 -9.75 12.94 16.21
C GLN A 85 -10.65 12.25 17.23
N ILE A 86 -10.15 12.03 18.45
CA ILE A 86 -10.95 11.43 19.53
C ILE A 86 -12.14 12.33 19.89
N LEU A 87 -11.95 13.65 19.91
CA LEU A 87 -13.03 14.61 20.15
C LEU A 87 -14.08 14.59 19.02
N SER A 88 -13.65 14.51 17.76
CA SER A 88 -14.56 14.38 16.62
C SER A 88 -15.35 13.07 16.65
N ILE A 89 -14.70 11.95 16.97
CA ILE A 89 -15.38 10.65 17.17
C ILE A 89 -16.43 10.76 18.28
N LYS A 90 -16.07 11.38 19.40
CA LYS A 90 -16.99 11.61 20.52
C LYS A 90 -18.19 12.47 20.10
N GLU A 91 -17.98 13.52 19.32
CA GLU A 91 -19.05 14.38 18.81
C GLU A 91 -19.98 13.61 17.87
N ASN A 92 -19.45 12.81 16.95
CA ASN A 92 -20.24 11.97 16.04
C ASN A 92 -21.09 10.94 16.81
N LEU A 93 -20.52 10.30 17.86
CA LEU A 93 -21.26 9.38 18.72
C LEU A 93 -22.40 10.04 19.51
N LEU A 94 -22.28 11.34 19.82
CA LEU A 94 -23.35 12.11 20.45
C LEU A 94 -24.39 12.62 19.44
N ALA A 95 -24.00 12.73 18.17
CA ALA A 95 -24.84 13.19 17.07
C ALA A 95 -25.69 12.08 16.43
N GLU A 96 -25.36 10.80 16.62
CA GLU A 96 -26.26 9.68 16.32
C GLU A 96 -27.24 9.44 17.49
N PRO A 97 -28.49 9.94 17.44
CA PRO A 97 -29.48 9.57 18.44
C PRO A 97 -29.73 8.07 18.34
N ALA A 98 -29.80 7.40 19.48
CA ALA A 98 -30.15 6.00 19.61
C ALA A 98 -31.40 5.68 18.77
N GLU A 99 -31.21 5.01 17.62
CA GLU A 99 -32.31 4.37 16.92
C GLU A 99 -32.76 3.15 17.75
N LYS A 100 -33.79 3.42 18.56
CA LYS A 100 -34.81 2.52 19.16
C LYS A 100 -34.36 1.26 19.91
#